data_AF-A0A7J9PZ20-F1
#
_entry.id   AF-A0A7J9PZ20-F1
#
_cell.length_a   1.000
_cell.length_b   1.000
_cell.length_c   1.000
_cell.angle_alpha   90.00
_cell.angle_beta   90.00
_cell.angle_gamma   90.00
#
_symmetry.space_group_name_H-M   'P 1'
#
loop_
_entity.id
_entity.type
_entity.pdbx_description
1 polymer ?
#
loop_
_entity_poly.entity_id
_entity_poly.type
_entity_poly.pdbx_seq_one_letter_code
_entity_poly.pdbx_strand_id
1 'polypeptide(L)'
;MKIKIVKKWKTRDIGDMLAAFDKKYGTMNSLQQKVLISKCTSPELMNDYVLWKNLSQGAEFQDIIIVKDPDIFDTLSPKRVEMLEFLMNNEVKSIRHLSTSLRRNYKNVYDDLNALSKYGLVDLTASGRALRPSAAASRIEVSIDA
;
A
#
# COMPACT_ATOMS: atom_id res chain seq x y z
N MET A 1 -3.55 -3.02 22.17
CA MET A 1 -2.38 -3.01 21.26
C MET A 1 -2.88 -2.76 19.85
N LYS A 2 -2.19 -1.94 19.06
CA LYS A 2 -2.55 -1.63 17.67
C LYS A 2 -1.31 -1.63 16.79
N ILE A 3 -1.48 -2.01 15.53
CA ILE A 3 -0.44 -1.89 14.50
C ILE A 3 -0.87 -0.82 13.52
N LYS A 4 0.04 0.09 13.22
CA LYS A 4 -0.09 1.09 12.19
C LYS A 4 0.84 0.73 11.03
N ILE A 5 0.25 0.44 9.89
CA ILE A 5 0.95 0.13 8.64
C ILE A 5 0.87 1.37 7.76
N VAL A 6 2.02 1.94 7.42
CA VAL A 6 2.12 3.10 6.54
C VAL A 6 2.57 2.64 5.17
N LYS A 7 1.79 2.96 4.13
CA LYS A 7 2.11 2.67 2.73
C LYS A 7 2.32 3.97 1.99
N LYS A 8 3.51 4.17 1.41
CA LYS A 8 3.77 5.32 0.54
C LYS A 8 3.31 5.00 -0.87
N TRP A 9 2.61 5.94 -1.48
CA TRP A 9 2.22 5.84 -2.89
C TRP A 9 3.44 6.01 -3.77
N LYS A 10 3.58 5.13 -4.77
CA LYS A 10 4.61 5.25 -5.80
C LYS A 10 4.14 6.25 -6.85
N THR A 11 5.06 6.76 -7.66
CA THR A 11 4.75 7.67 -8.78
C THR A 11 3.70 7.09 -9.73
N ARG A 12 3.71 5.77 -9.91
CA ARG A 12 2.69 5.06 -10.69
C ARG A 12 1.30 5.18 -10.06
N ASP A 13 1.16 4.96 -8.76
CA ASP A 13 -0.13 5.02 -8.07
C ASP A 13 -0.74 6.42 -8.16
N ILE A 14 0.10 7.45 -8.02
CA ILE A 14 -0.30 8.85 -8.22
C ILE A 14 -0.77 9.07 -9.67
N GLY A 15 -0.01 8.61 -10.65
CA GLY A 15 -0.38 8.71 -12.06
C GLY A 15 -1.71 8.01 -12.40
N ASP A 16 -1.89 6.79 -11.89
CA ASP A 16 -3.12 6.02 -12.05
C ASP A 16 -4.33 6.74 -11.42
N MET A 17 -4.14 7.39 -10.26
CA MET A 17 -5.19 8.18 -9.60
C MET A 17 -5.53 9.47 -10.36
N LEU A 18 -4.52 10.20 -10.86
CA LEU A 18 -4.73 11.39 -11.69
C LEU A 18 -5.52 11.05 -12.96
N ALA A 19 -5.14 9.96 -13.63
CA ALA A 19 -5.86 9.46 -14.80
C ALA A 19 -7.31 9.05 -14.48
N ALA A 20 -7.56 8.48 -13.29
CA ALA A 20 -8.91 8.15 -12.84
C ALA A 20 -9.77 9.41 -12.63
N PHE A 21 -9.19 10.49 -12.09
CA PHE A 21 -9.87 11.77 -11.96
C PHE A 21 -10.17 12.44 -13.30
N ASP A 22 -9.21 12.45 -14.23
CA ASP A 22 -9.43 12.91 -15.60
C ASP A 22 -10.59 12.16 -16.24
N LYS A 23 -10.66 10.84 -16.09
CA LYS A 23 -11.76 10.03 -16.62
C LYS A 23 -13.11 10.34 -15.94
N LYS A 24 -13.12 10.55 -14.62
CA LYS A 24 -14.35 10.76 -13.82
C LYS A 24 -14.93 12.16 -14.01
N TYR A 25 -14.09 13.18 -14.16
CA TYR A 25 -14.50 14.57 -14.08
C TYR A 25 -14.11 15.42 -15.30
N GLY A 26 -13.23 14.92 -16.15
CA GLY A 26 -12.73 15.60 -17.36
C GLY A 26 -11.58 16.55 -17.05
N THR A 27 -11.83 17.58 -16.23
CA THR A 27 -10.81 18.55 -15.81
C THR A 27 -10.96 18.91 -14.34
N MET A 28 -9.88 19.38 -13.71
CA MET A 28 -9.91 19.91 -12.35
C MET A 28 -10.95 21.03 -12.19
N ASN A 29 -11.05 21.92 -13.18
CA ASN A 29 -11.99 23.03 -13.14
C ASN A 29 -13.45 22.54 -13.13
N SER A 30 -13.76 21.49 -13.90
CA SER A 30 -15.09 20.85 -13.88
C SER A 30 -15.45 20.32 -12.49
N LEU A 31 -14.51 19.64 -11.83
CA LEU A 31 -14.70 19.16 -10.46
C LEU A 31 -14.86 20.32 -9.46
N GLN A 32 -14.03 21.36 -9.56
CA GLN A 32 -14.14 22.56 -8.72
C GLN A 32 -15.54 23.21 -8.85
N GLN A 33 -16.05 23.35 -10.08
CA GLN A 33 -17.39 23.88 -10.32
C GLN A 33 -18.46 23.00 -9.67
N LYS A 34 -18.36 21.66 -9.79
CA LYS A 34 -19.29 20.73 -9.12
C LYS A 34 -19.27 20.88 -7.60
N VAL A 35 -18.09 21.02 -6.98
CA VAL A 35 -17.94 21.28 -5.54
C VAL A 35 -18.64 22.58 -5.16
N LEU A 36 -18.41 23.66 -5.90
CA LEU A 36 -19.01 24.97 -5.64
C LEU A 36 -20.54 24.97 -5.79
N ILE A 37 -21.06 24.35 -6.85
CA ILE A 37 -22.51 24.19 -7.09
C ILE A 37 -23.14 23.38 -5.95
N SER A 38 -22.45 22.33 -5.48
CA SER A 38 -22.88 21.55 -4.32
C SER A 38 -22.68 22.30 -2.98
N LYS A 39 -22.15 23.54 -2.97
CA LYS A 39 -21.84 24.30 -1.76
C LYS A 39 -20.99 23.50 -0.75
N CYS A 40 -20.06 22.69 -1.27
CA CYS A 40 -19.21 21.80 -0.48
C CYS A 40 -19.96 20.80 0.42
N THR A 41 -21.23 20.48 0.13
CA THR A 41 -22.00 19.55 0.96
C THR A 41 -21.76 18.08 0.58
N SER A 42 -21.11 17.81 -0.55
CA SER A 42 -20.71 16.45 -0.94
C SER A 42 -19.28 16.17 -0.45
N PRO A 43 -19.10 15.29 0.56
CA PRO A 43 -17.77 14.91 1.04
C PRO A 43 -16.95 14.23 -0.05
N GLU A 44 -17.59 13.45 -0.93
CA GLU A 44 -16.91 12.78 -2.04
C GLU A 44 -16.30 13.78 -3.03
N LEU A 45 -17.08 14.75 -3.51
CA LEU A 45 -16.58 15.77 -4.44
C LEU A 45 -15.48 16.62 -3.81
N MET A 46 -15.63 16.96 -2.53
CA MET A 46 -14.63 17.73 -1.81
C MET A 46 -13.33 16.94 -1.62
N ASN A 47 -13.42 15.67 -1.22
CA ASN A 47 -12.27 14.80 -1.05
C ASN A 47 -11.54 14.60 -2.38
N ASP A 48 -12.27 14.31 -3.45
CA ASP A 48 -11.69 14.12 -4.78
C ASP A 48 -10.99 15.39 -5.27
N TYR A 49 -11.60 16.57 -5.06
CA TYR A 49 -11.01 17.84 -5.46
C TYR A 49 -9.72 18.15 -4.68
N VAL A 50 -9.76 18.00 -3.36
CA VAL A 50 -8.60 18.21 -2.50
C VAL A 50 -7.49 17.23 -2.89
N LEU A 51 -7.81 15.95 -3.08
CA LEU A 51 -6.83 14.95 -3.44
C LEU A 51 -6.20 15.27 -4.81
N TRP A 52 -7.01 15.48 -5.84
CA TRP A 52 -6.51 15.78 -7.17
C TRP A 52 -5.62 17.02 -7.15
N LYS A 53 -6.07 18.11 -6.52
CA LYS A 53 -5.31 19.36 -6.45
C LYS A 53 -3.92 19.17 -5.83
N ASN A 54 -3.85 18.47 -4.70
CA ASN A 54 -2.57 18.23 -4.02
C ASN A 54 -1.66 17.31 -4.85
N LEU A 55 -2.20 16.22 -5.40
CA LEU A 55 -1.44 15.28 -6.24
C LEU A 55 -0.87 15.96 -7.49
N SER A 56 -1.66 16.82 -8.16
CA SER A 56 -1.20 17.59 -9.32
C SER A 56 -0.09 18.60 -8.99
N GLN A 57 0.01 19.02 -7.72
CA GLN A 57 1.06 19.90 -7.23
C GLN A 57 2.30 19.14 -6.72
N GLY A 58 2.34 17.82 -6.88
CA GLY A 58 3.46 16.99 -6.46
C GLY A 58 3.46 16.63 -4.98
N ALA A 59 2.31 16.68 -4.31
CA ALA A 59 2.20 16.21 -2.94
C ALA A 59 2.50 14.70 -2.85
N GLU A 60 3.29 14.31 -1.85
CA GLU A 60 3.43 12.91 -1.48
C GLU A 60 2.17 12.42 -0.77
N PHE A 61 1.82 11.16 -1.01
CA PHE A 61 0.66 10.54 -0.37
C PHE A 61 1.03 9.24 0.33
N GLN A 62 0.36 8.98 1.45
CA GLN A 62 0.53 7.75 2.19
C GLN A 62 -0.79 7.28 2.78
N ASP A 63 -1.03 5.98 2.70
CA ASP A 63 -2.13 5.34 3.40
C ASP A 63 -1.66 4.89 4.78
N ILE A 64 -2.49 5.13 5.78
CA ILE A 64 -2.27 4.69 7.15
C ILE A 64 -3.37 3.70 7.50
N ILE A 65 -3.00 2.42 7.60
CA ILE A 65 -3.92 1.35 7.99
C ILE A 65 -3.67 1.04 9.46
N ILE A 66 -4.73 1.17 10.27
CA ILE A 66 -4.69 0.84 11.69
C ILE A 66 -5.38 -0.51 11.88
N VAL A 67 -4.61 -1.52 12.26
CA VAL A 67 -5.09 -2.86 12.58
C VAL A 67 -5.19 -3.01 14.09
N LYS A 68 -6.37 -3.39 14.56
CA LYS A 68 -6.66 -3.69 15.98
C LYS A 68 -6.85 -5.19 16.25
N ASP A 69 -6.72 -6.00 15.22
CA ASP A 69 -6.80 -7.45 15.30
C ASP A 69 -5.59 -8.00 16.08
N PRO A 70 -5.77 -8.77 17.16
CA PRO A 70 -4.68 -9.42 17.86
C PRO A 70 -3.90 -10.44 17.00
N ASP A 71 -4.54 -11.07 16.03
CA ASP A 71 -3.93 -12.15 15.23
C ASP A 71 -2.81 -11.64 14.29
N ILE A 72 -2.75 -10.33 14.07
CA ILE A 72 -1.65 -9.70 13.32
C ILE A 72 -0.31 -9.88 14.03
N PHE A 73 -0.29 -10.00 15.36
CA PHE A 73 0.94 -10.16 16.12
C PHE A 73 1.58 -11.53 15.88
N ASP A 74 0.76 -12.58 15.76
CA ASP A 74 1.22 -13.91 15.34
C ASP A 74 1.71 -13.91 13.88
N THR A 75 1.19 -12.98 13.07
CA THR A 75 1.63 -12.79 11.69
C THR A 75 3.00 -12.11 11.61
N LEU A 76 3.38 -11.27 12.57
CA LEU A 76 4.67 -10.58 12.62
C LEU A 76 5.75 -11.38 13.38
N SER A 77 5.89 -12.67 13.05
CA SER A 77 6.97 -13.48 13.59
C SER A 77 8.36 -12.93 13.19
N PRO A 78 9.43 -13.20 13.97
CA PRO A 78 10.77 -12.66 13.67
C PRO A 78 11.24 -12.94 12.24
N LYS A 79 10.93 -14.13 11.71
CA LYS A 79 11.30 -14.53 10.34
C LYS A 79 10.50 -13.83 9.25
N ARG A 80 9.27 -13.40 9.54
CA ARG A 80 8.45 -12.61 8.62
C ARG A 80 8.83 -11.13 8.66
N VAL A 81 9.21 -10.61 9.84
CA VAL A 81 9.79 -9.26 9.95
C VAL A 81 11.10 -9.17 9.18
N GLU A 82 12.01 -10.15 9.33
CA GLU A 82 13.26 -10.23 8.55
C GLU A 82 12.97 -10.25 7.03
N MET A 83 11.95 -10.98 6.60
CA MET A 83 11.52 -11.01 5.20
C MET A 83 10.95 -9.66 4.72
N LEU A 84 10.16 -8.98 5.55
CA LEU A 84 9.62 -7.66 5.25
C LEU A 84 10.76 -6.64 5.10
N GLU A 85 11.69 -6.59 6.06
CA GLU A 85 12.88 -5.73 5.99
C GLU A 85 13.69 -6.00 4.72
N PHE A 86 13.86 -7.27 4.35
CA PHE A 86 14.52 -7.62 3.10
C PHE A 86 13.76 -7.06 1.88
N LEU A 87 12.44 -7.26 1.81
CA LEU A 87 11.60 -6.79 0.70
C LEU A 87 11.46 -5.26 0.63
N MET A 88 11.63 -4.55 1.74
CA MET A 88 11.62 -3.09 1.79
C MET A 88 12.90 -2.49 1.19
N ASN A 89 14.01 -3.21 1.30
CA ASN A 89 15.32 -2.73 0.86
C ASN A 89 15.80 -3.35 -0.46
N ASN A 90 15.17 -4.43 -0.93
CA ASN A 90 15.62 -5.18 -2.10
C ASN A 90 14.47 -5.48 -3.05
N GLU A 91 14.74 -5.34 -4.34
CA GLU A 91 13.84 -5.85 -5.36
C GLU A 91 14.06 -7.35 -5.60
N VAL A 92 12.99 -8.11 -5.54
CA VAL A 92 12.98 -9.52 -5.93
C VAL A 92 12.22 -9.74 -7.23
N LYS A 93 12.60 -10.79 -7.95
CA LYS A 93 12.05 -11.11 -9.29
C LYS A 93 10.98 -12.19 -9.22
N SER A 94 11.05 -13.04 -8.20
CA SER A 94 10.11 -14.12 -7.95
C SER A 94 10.21 -14.61 -6.50
N ILE A 95 9.23 -15.39 -6.06
CA ILE A 95 9.28 -16.09 -4.76
C ILE A 95 10.51 -17.01 -4.66
N ARG A 96 10.92 -17.64 -5.77
CA ARG A 96 12.12 -18.49 -5.80
C ARG A 96 13.41 -17.67 -5.64
N HIS A 97 13.47 -16.48 -6.22
CA HIS A 97 14.59 -15.56 -5.98
C HIS A 97 14.65 -15.19 -4.49
N LEU A 98 13.52 -14.79 -3.90
CA LEU A 98 13.44 -14.45 -2.47
C LEU A 98 13.88 -15.62 -1.56
N SER A 99 13.41 -16.84 -1.83
CA SER A 99 13.76 -18.01 -1.02
C SER A 99 15.25 -18.31 -1.06
N THR A 100 15.88 -18.17 -2.22
CA THR A 100 17.33 -18.35 -2.36
C THR A 100 18.09 -17.25 -1.63
N SER A 101 17.69 -15.99 -1.76
CA SER A 101 18.34 -14.85 -1.09
C SER A 101 18.28 -14.95 0.43
N LEU A 102 17.14 -15.39 0.97
CA LEU A 102 16.96 -15.62 2.41
C LEU A 102 17.54 -16.96 2.89
N ARG A 103 17.99 -17.84 1.98
CA ARG A 103 18.40 -19.23 2.27
C ARG A 103 17.32 -20.03 3.02
N ARG A 104 16.05 -19.83 2.64
CA ARG A 104 14.88 -20.48 3.24
C ARG A 104 14.20 -21.44 2.25
N ASN A 105 13.50 -22.43 2.77
CA ASN A 105 12.68 -23.32 1.95
C ASN A 105 11.58 -22.54 1.22
N TYR A 106 11.41 -22.82 -0.07
CA TYR A 106 10.41 -22.16 -0.93
C TYR A 106 8.99 -22.21 -0.37
N LYS A 107 8.53 -23.37 0.13
CA LYS A 107 7.18 -23.54 0.67
C LYS A 107 6.96 -22.63 1.87
N ASN A 108 7.92 -22.58 2.79
CA ASN A 108 7.83 -21.73 3.97
C ASN A 108 7.79 -20.24 3.59
N VAL A 109 8.56 -19.83 2.56
CA VAL A 109 8.54 -18.45 2.07
C VAL A 109 7.19 -18.13 1.41
N TYR A 110 6.63 -19.07 0.65
CA TYR A 110 5.31 -18.92 0.05
C TYR A 110 4.21 -18.76 1.11
N ASP A 111 4.22 -19.63 2.14
CA ASP A 111 3.25 -19.58 3.24
C ASP A 111 3.39 -18.28 4.05
N ASP A 112 4.61 -17.83 4.30
CA ASP A 112 4.89 -16.55 4.96
C ASP A 112 4.39 -15.35 4.15
N LEU A 113 4.63 -15.33 2.84
CA LEU A 113 4.12 -14.28 1.95
C LEU A 113 2.59 -14.24 1.93
N ASN A 114 1.93 -15.40 1.93
CA ASN A 114 0.47 -15.48 2.00
C ASN A 114 -0.08 -15.01 3.34
N ALA A 115 0.61 -15.27 4.46
CA ALA A 115 0.21 -14.76 5.76
C ALA A 115 0.32 -13.22 5.81
N LEU A 116 1.44 -12.67 5.29
CA LEU A 116 1.69 -11.24 5.25
C LEU A 116 0.75 -10.49 4.29
N SER A 117 0.39 -11.10 3.16
CA SER A 117 -0.48 -10.46 2.16
C SER A 117 -1.91 -10.26 2.67
N LYS A 118 -2.40 -11.12 3.56
CA LYS A 118 -3.73 -10.98 4.20
C LYS A 118 -3.90 -9.67 4.96
N TYR A 119 -2.82 -9.16 5.56
CA TYR A 119 -2.81 -7.87 6.26
C TYR A 119 -2.30 -6.73 5.38
N GLY A 120 -2.08 -6.99 4.08
CA GLY A 120 -1.57 -6.01 3.13
C GLY A 120 -0.15 -5.55 3.44
N LEU A 121 0.68 -6.37 4.09
CA LEU A 121 2.08 -6.03 4.38
C LEU A 121 2.99 -6.26 3.17
N VAL A 122 2.61 -7.19 2.29
CA VAL A 122 3.28 -7.48 1.01
C VAL A 122 2.26 -7.53 -0.11
N ASP A 123 2.71 -7.16 -1.32
CA ASP A 123 1.96 -7.32 -2.56
C ASP A 123 2.56 -8.47 -3.37
N LEU A 124 1.70 -9.26 -4.01
CA LEU A 124 2.09 -10.31 -4.94
C LEU A 124 1.59 -9.92 -6.34
N THR A 125 2.51 -9.48 -7.19
CA THR A 125 2.18 -9.05 -8.56
C THR A 125 2.56 -10.11 -9.57
N ALA A 126 1.72 -10.34 -10.58
CA ALA A 126 2.05 -11.25 -11.67
C ALA A 126 3.16 -10.65 -12.53
N SER A 127 4.18 -11.46 -12.81
CA SER A 127 5.29 -11.14 -13.70
C SER A 127 5.51 -12.31 -14.66
N GLY A 128 4.82 -12.26 -15.80
CA GLY A 128 4.70 -13.40 -16.71
C GLY A 128 4.05 -14.61 -16.01
N ARG A 129 4.78 -15.73 -15.93
CA ARG A 129 4.33 -16.95 -15.24
C ARG A 129 4.69 -16.99 -13.75
N ALA A 130 5.43 -16.01 -13.24
CA ALA A 130 5.89 -15.97 -11.87
C ALA A 130 5.13 -14.93 -11.04
N LEU A 131 5.08 -15.13 -9.72
CA LEU A 131 4.66 -14.11 -8.76
C LEU A 131 5.88 -13.36 -8.26
N ARG A 132 5.83 -12.03 -8.35
CA ARG A 132 6.82 -11.10 -7.83
C ARG A 132 6.32 -10.52 -6.50
N PRO A 133 6.92 -10.92 -5.37
CA PRO A 133 6.62 -10.28 -4.09
C PRO A 133 7.31 -8.91 -3.98
N SER A 134 6.65 -7.97 -3.31
CA SER A 134 7.23 -6.69 -2.90
C SER A 134 6.65 -6.25 -1.56
N ALA A 135 7.40 -5.46 -0.79
CA ALA A 135 6.84 -4.82 0.40
C ALA A 135 5.76 -3.81 -0.03
N ALA A 136 4.57 -3.94 0.57
CA ALA A 136 3.50 -2.96 0.44
C ALA A 136 3.61 -1.89 1.53
N ALA A 137 4.07 -2.31 2.72
CA ALA A 137 4.35 -1.41 3.83
C ALA A 137 5.70 -0.70 3.66
N SER A 138 5.70 0.61 3.89
CA SER A 138 6.90 1.46 3.97
C SER A 138 7.36 1.69 5.41
N ARG A 139 6.46 1.54 6.39
CA ARG A 139 6.76 1.59 7.83
C ARG A 139 5.70 0.82 8.59
N ILE A 140 6.10 0.14 9.65
CA ILE A 140 5.21 -0.57 10.57
C ILE A 140 5.51 -0.05 11.98
N GLU A 141 4.48 0.42 12.67
CA GLU A 141 4.57 0.93 14.04
C GLU A 141 3.66 0.09 14.94
N VAL A 142 4.20 -0.47 16.02
CA VAL A 142 3.41 -1.18 17.03
C VAL A 142 3.24 -0.27 18.23
N SER A 143 2.01 -0.11 18.70
CA SER A 143 1.70 0.70 19.87
C SER A 143 0.89 -0.09 20.89
N ILE A 144 1.31 -0.01 22.15
CA ILE A 144 0.62 -0.60 23.29
C ILE A 144 -0.05 0.56 24.01
N ASP A 145 -1.38 0.64 23.91
CA ASP A 145 -2.16 1.58 24.71
C ASP A 145 -2.34 0.91 26.08
N ALA A 146 -1.84 1.56 27.14
CA ALA A 146 -1.95 1.13 28.54
C ALA A 146 -3.26 1.62 29.17
#